data_AF-A0A2R8YF12-F1
#
_entry.id   AF-A0A2R8YF12-F1
#
_cell.length_a   1.000
_cell.length_b   1.000
_cell.length_c   1.000
_cell.angle_alpha   90.00
_cell.angle_beta   90.00
_cell.angle_gamma   90.00
#
_symmetry.space_group_name_H-M   'P 1'
#
loop_
_entity.id
_entity.type
_entity.pdbx_description
1 polymer ?
#
loop_
_entity_poly.entity_id
_entity_poly.type
_entity_poly.pdbx_seq_one_letter_code
_entity_poly.pdbx_strand_id
1 'polypeptide(L)' 'MSDTLTADVIGRRVEVNGEHATVRFAGVVPPVAGPWLGVEWDNPERGKHDGSHEGTVYFKC' A
#
# COMPACT_ATOMS: atom_id res chain seq x y z
N MET A 1 17.79 -1.03 13.10
CA MET A 1 17.32 -2.37 12.66
C MET A 1 15.82 -2.29 12.40
N SER A 2 15.39 -1.53 11.39
CA SER A 2 13.96 -1.18 11.23
C SER A 2 13.44 -1.19 9.78
N ASP A 3 14.30 -1.34 8.78
CA ASP A 3 13.90 -1.36 7.36
C ASP A 3 13.56 -2.75 6.81
N THR A 4 13.92 -3.82 7.53
CA THR A 4 13.76 -5.18 6.97
C THR A 4 12.33 -5.69 7.06
N LEU A 5 11.53 -5.20 8.01
CA LEU A 5 10.13 -5.64 8.20
C LEU A 5 9.17 -5.07 7.15
N THR A 6 9.46 -3.90 6.59
CA THR A 6 8.60 -3.23 5.60
C THR A 6 8.78 -3.82 4.20
N ALA A 7 9.99 -4.18 3.80
CA ALA A 7 10.23 -4.86 2.52
C ALA A 7 9.59 -6.26 2.48
N ASP A 8 9.60 -6.98 3.59
CA ASP A 8 9.17 -8.38 3.67
C ASP A 8 7.65 -8.58 3.47
N VAL A 9 6.87 -7.50 3.57
CA VAL A 9 5.41 -7.52 3.35
C VAL A 9 5.00 -7.15 1.94
N ILE A 10 5.90 -6.61 1.11
CA ILE A 10 5.60 -6.32 -0.29
C ILE A 10 5.30 -7.62 -1.04
N GLY A 11 4.24 -7.62 -1.85
CA GLY A 11 3.75 -8.80 -2.57
C GLY A 11 2.86 -9.72 -1.75
N ARG A 12 2.73 -9.50 -0.42
CA ARG A 12 1.80 -10.29 0.38
C ARG A 12 0.35 -9.97 0.05
N ARG A 13 -0.49 -10.99 0.20
CA ARG A 13 -1.94 -10.92 0.03
C ARG A 13 -2.59 -10.54 1.35
N VAL A 14 -3.54 -9.61 1.28
CA VAL A 14 -4.33 -9.15 2.42
C VAL A 14 -5.81 -9.19 2.09
N GLU A 15 -6.64 -9.36 3.11
CA GLU A 15 -8.08 -9.25 3.03
C GLU A 15 -8.54 -8.10 3.94
N VAL A 16 -9.38 -7.21 3.42
CA VAL A 16 -9.96 -6.09 4.17
C VAL A 16 -11.44 -6.00 3.87
N ASN A 17 -12.27 -6.39 4.85
CA ASN A 17 -13.73 -6.42 4.75
C ASN A 17 -14.22 -7.31 3.59
N GLY A 18 -13.68 -8.53 3.45
CA GLY A 18 -14.07 -9.51 2.42
C GLY A 18 -13.48 -9.27 1.03
N GLU A 19 -12.67 -8.24 0.87
CA GLU A 19 -12.07 -7.83 -0.40
C GLU A 19 -10.56 -8.02 -0.35
N HIS A 20 -9.97 -8.49 -1.44
CA HIS A 20 -8.57 -8.90 -1.46
C HIS A 20 -7.67 -7.91 -2.19
N ALA A 21 -6.42 -7.80 -1.72
CA ALA A 21 -5.41 -6.93 -2.32
C ALA A 21 -3.99 -7.46 -2.16
N THR A 22 -3.08 -6.92 -2.98
CA THR A 22 -1.63 -7.14 -2.88
C THR A 22 -0.97 -5.89 -2.29
N VAL A 23 -0.11 -6.07 -1.28
CA VAL A 23 0.71 -4.97 -0.77
C VAL A 23 1.76 -4.58 -1.83
N ARG A 24 1.77 -3.32 -2.24
CA ARG A 24 2.73 -2.76 -3.22
C ARG A 24 3.67 -1.73 -2.62
N PHE A 25 3.32 -1.18 -1.46
CA PHE A 25 4.14 -0.23 -0.72
C PHE A 25 4.04 -0.49 0.77
N ALA A 26 5.14 -0.27 1.49
CA ALA A 26 5.21 -0.33 2.93
C ALA A 26 6.22 0.72 3.41
N GLY A 27 5.75 1.75 4.11
CA GLY A 27 6.60 2.85 4.53
C GLY A 27 5.81 4.04 5.06
N VAL A 28 6.50 5.15 5.29
CA VAL A 28 5.88 6.40 5.76
C VAL A 28 5.29 7.17 4.58
N VAL A 29 4.15 7.82 4.78
CA VAL A 29 3.48 8.67 3.78
C VAL A 29 3.25 10.03 4.41
N PRO A 30 4.23 10.96 4.35
CA PRO A 30 4.03 12.31 4.87
C PRO A 30 2.87 13.03 4.15
N PRO A 31 2.13 13.92 4.86
CA PRO A 31 2.27 14.28 6.27
C PRO A 31 1.60 13.30 7.25
N VAL A 32 1.09 12.18 6.75
CA VAL A 32 0.34 11.21 7.55
C VAL A 32 1.26 10.42 8.46
N ALA A 33 1.00 10.49 9.77
CA ALA A 33 1.81 9.83 10.77
C ALA A 33 1.66 8.30 10.72
N GLY A 34 2.73 7.60 11.12
CA GLY A 34 2.76 6.14 11.24
C GLY A 34 3.17 5.40 9.95
N PRO A 35 3.35 4.07 10.03
CA PRO A 35 3.61 3.23 8.87
C PRO A 35 2.32 2.97 8.07
N TRP A 36 2.44 3.00 6.76
CA TRP A 36 1.35 2.79 5.82
C TRP A 36 1.65 1.62 4.89
N LEU A 37 0.58 0.91 4.50
CA LEU A 37 0.61 -0.08 3.44
C LEU A 37 -0.17 0.46 2.25
N GLY A 38 0.51 0.62 1.11
CA GLY A 38 -0.15 0.84 -0.16
C GLY A 38 -0.54 -0.51 -0.75
N VAL A 39 -1.81 -0.67 -1.11
CA VAL A 39 -2.35 -1.93 -1.63
C VAL A 39 -2.98 -1.71 -3.00
N GLU A 40 -2.79 -2.69 -3.87
CA GLU A 40 -3.51 -2.82 -5.14
C GLU A 40 -4.64 -3.83 -4.94
N TRP A 41 -5.88 -3.37 -5.08
CA TRP A 41 -7.07 -4.21 -4.97
C TRP A 41 -7.20 -5.12 -6.19
N ASP A 42 -7.67 -6.34 -5.99
CA ASP A 42 -8.04 -7.23 -7.10
C ASP A 42 -9.24 -6.69 -7.87
N ASN A 43 -10.16 -6.03 -7.17
CA ASN A 43 -11.27 -5.33 -7.77
C ASN A 43 -10.82 -3.92 -8.18
N PRO A 44 -10.68 -3.63 -9.49
CA PRO A 44 -10.22 -2.32 -9.96
C PRO A 44 -11.20 -1.18 -9.62
N GLU A 45 -12.47 -1.48 -9.34
CA GLU A 45 -13.48 -0.48 -8.99
C GLU A 45 -13.35 0.05 -7.55
N ARG A 46 -12.59 -0.63 -6.68
CA ARG A 46 -12.44 -0.29 -5.25
C ARG A 46 -11.28 0.66 -4.96
N GLY A 47 -10.36 0.83 -5.92
CA GLY A 47 -9.18 1.69 -5.77
C GLY A 47 -9.56 3.17 -5.61
N LYS A 48 -9.15 3.80 -4.50
CA LYS A 48 -9.33 5.25 -4.31
C LYS A 48 -8.27 6.09 -5.02
N HIS A 49 -7.08 5.52 -5.25
CA HIS A 49 -5.90 6.21 -5.75
C HIS A 49 -5.08 5.29 -6.66
N ASP A 50 -4.33 5.86 -7.60
CA ASP A 50 -3.44 5.19 -8.55
C ASP A 50 -2.05 4.84 -7.95
N GLY A 51 -1.96 4.81 -6.63
CA GLY A 51 -0.70 4.67 -5.88
C GLY A 51 0.06 5.97 -5.63
N SER A 52 -0.55 7.13 -5.89
CA SER A 52 -0.03 8.45 -5.53
C SER A 52 -0.74 9.10 -4.34
N HIS A 53 -0.01 9.95 -3.60
CA HIS A 53 -0.56 10.84 -2.57
C HIS A 53 0.11 12.22 -2.68
N GLU A 54 -0.70 13.28 -2.80
CA GLU A 54 -0.27 14.69 -2.91
C GLU A 54 0.87 14.93 -3.94
N GLY A 55 0.79 14.30 -5.10
CA GLY A 55 1.78 14.44 -6.18
C GLY A 55 3.03 13.57 -6.04
N THR A 56 3.15 12.80 -4.95
CA THR A 56 4.20 11.79 -4.78
C THR A 56 3.68 10.41 -5.19
N VAL A 57 4.39 9.73 -6.09
CA VAL A 57 4.05 8.36 -6.52
C VAL A 57 4.79 7.36 -5.64
N TYR A 58 4.05 6.50 -4.94
CA TYR A 58 4.61 5.47 -4.06
C TYR A 58 4.67 4.11 -4.75
N PHE A 59 3.68 3.81 -5.59
CA PHE A 59 3.63 2.65 -6.48
C PHE A 59 2.71 2.95 -7.67
N LYS A 60 2.71 2.08 -8.67
CA LYS A 60 1.71 2.10 -9.75
C LYS A 60 0.85 0.84 -9.64
N CYS A 61 -0.45 0.98 -9.79
CA CYS A 61 -1.42 -0.11 -9.91
C CYS A 61 -2.20 0.04 -11.21
#